data_AF-A0A7C2Y7P8-F1
#
_entry.id   AF-A0A7C2Y7P8-F1
#
_cell.length_a   1.000
_cell.length_b   1.000
_cell.length_c   1.000
_cell.angle_alpha   90.00
_cell.angle_beta   90.00
_cell.angle_gamma   90.00
#
_symmetry.space_group_name_H-M   'P 1'
#
loop_
_entity.id
_entity.type
_entity.pdbx_description
1 polymer ?
#
loop_
_entity_poly.entity_id
_entity_poly.type
_entity_poly.pdbx_seq_one_letter_code
_entity_poly.pdbx_strand_id
1 'polypeptide(L)'
;MNIDPKTWCAARRALEQAIALYIDDPNVAFIDLGFSAQQSFKSVLVIRIHRRHLPFEDSITAESSRTIDAPPLGFAVEFVESKFRYHLRQQVSEIATPSRPELCGGLPLVNEAGRLFSLGGKVRDRRTKKEMVLSSWHVLAESWAAGEQVLLYQTVATDGRETTEVAAEYTRSAIRAGLDAAVSRLKNNKLLLNQQQGIGAVTGVALPQLGMRVIKSGAATGVTSGIITGILGYSMQRYANRKQLLGPFVCITPEEPNAKINAPGDSGAWWLERSSRRAVALHFAGSDEPAFGLAFSMPEVLHALEVEVVTETPAVAQSDPAEQSATCVMTPIEQPAIESETLKAFSINLLFTKRWINRFALAVVLLTLSLTTVMLLQRLTRMHQRQSDKINHLQRQARDIKSMMQTDSVRQQQVRKIITIINRFNPKMSSNLKLDIALEIYTMSLKYSQLDVDLICATITHESAHSWDPEAVSFAGAMGLMQLLPTTARELTCEEGITWTSSEAILFNPIYNVRLGCRYLARLVGNYGVEPGLAAYNGGALQARRWANGGMNHALLPRETAYYVPAIMKLYKNYREMGL
;
A
#
# COMPACT_ATOMS: atom_id res chain seq x y z
N MET A 1 -5.15 15.23 -0.42
CA MET A 1 -5.50 16.23 -1.46
C MET A 1 -6.65 15.63 -2.28
N ASN A 2 -7.75 16.34 -2.51
CA ASN A 2 -8.92 15.79 -3.20
C ASN A 2 -8.75 15.92 -4.72
N ILE A 3 -8.21 14.88 -5.35
CA ILE A 3 -8.24 14.74 -6.82
C ILE A 3 -9.64 14.25 -7.18
N ASP A 4 -10.31 14.89 -8.15
CA ASP A 4 -11.64 14.44 -8.55
C ASP A 4 -11.58 13.04 -9.21
N PRO A 5 -12.63 12.22 -9.08
CA PRO A 5 -12.62 10.85 -9.60
C PRO A 5 -12.37 10.73 -11.11
N LYS A 6 -12.80 11.70 -11.92
CA LYS A 6 -12.62 11.65 -13.38
C LYS A 6 -11.15 11.84 -13.74
N THR A 7 -10.50 12.84 -13.14
CA THR A 7 -9.07 13.08 -13.31
C THR A 7 -8.25 11.88 -12.82
N TRP A 8 -8.63 11.28 -11.70
CA TRP A 8 -7.97 10.07 -11.18
C TRP A 8 -8.07 8.88 -12.15
N CYS A 9 -9.27 8.62 -12.70
CA CYS A 9 -9.46 7.57 -13.70
C CYS A 9 -8.72 7.84 -15.02
N ALA A 10 -8.63 9.10 -15.46
CA ALA A 10 -7.83 9.47 -16.63
C ALA A 10 -6.34 9.25 -16.38
N ALA A 11 -5.83 9.72 -15.23
CA ALA A 11 -4.45 9.54 -14.81
C ALA A 11 -4.05 8.06 -14.74
N ARG A 12 -4.89 7.20 -14.16
CA ARG A 12 -4.61 5.77 -14.06
C ARG A 12 -4.54 5.08 -15.43
N ARG A 13 -5.46 5.40 -16.35
CA ARG A 13 -5.43 4.88 -17.72
C ARG A 13 -4.17 5.34 -18.47
N ALA A 14 -3.79 6.60 -18.32
CA ALA A 14 -2.59 7.13 -18.92
C ALA A 14 -1.32 6.49 -18.34
N LEU A 15 -1.29 6.22 -17.04
CA LEU A 15 -0.20 5.48 -16.39
C LEU A 15 -0.06 4.06 -16.96
N GLU A 16 -1.17 3.32 -17.08
CA GLU A 16 -1.16 1.98 -17.66
C GLU A 16 -0.63 1.96 -19.10
N GLN A 17 -1.05 2.94 -19.91
CA GLN A 17 -0.54 3.10 -21.28
C GLN A 17 0.94 3.51 -21.30
N ALA A 18 1.37 4.41 -20.43
CA ALA A 18 2.77 4.82 -20.33
C ALA A 18 3.67 3.65 -19.91
N ILE A 19 3.22 2.81 -18.98
CA ILE A 19 3.92 1.57 -18.61
C ILE A 19 4.05 0.66 -19.83
N ALA A 20 2.95 0.39 -20.55
CA ALA A 20 2.98 -0.47 -21.73
C ALA A 20 3.93 0.05 -22.83
N LEU A 21 4.05 1.38 -22.99
CA LEU A 21 4.88 2.00 -24.02
C LEU A 21 6.37 2.10 -23.65
N TYR A 22 6.68 2.41 -22.39
CA TYR A 22 8.02 2.87 -22.01
C TYR A 22 8.75 1.96 -21.01
N ILE A 23 8.07 1.03 -20.33
CA ILE A 23 8.70 0.31 -19.21
C ILE A 23 9.84 -0.65 -19.62
N ASP A 24 9.83 -1.09 -20.88
CA ASP A 24 10.86 -1.97 -21.44
C ASP A 24 12.06 -1.22 -22.04
N ASP A 25 11.99 0.11 -22.15
CA ASP A 25 13.11 0.94 -22.58
C ASP A 25 14.26 0.83 -21.56
N PRO A 26 15.48 0.41 -21.98
CA PRO A 26 16.61 0.29 -21.06
C PRO A 26 17.02 1.62 -20.40
N ASN A 27 16.62 2.75 -20.97
CA ASN A 27 16.85 4.07 -20.41
C ASN A 27 15.77 4.49 -19.41
N VAL A 28 14.67 3.75 -19.28
CA VAL A 28 13.61 4.04 -18.30
C VAL A 28 13.89 3.30 -17.00
N ALA A 29 14.07 4.07 -15.94
CA ALA A 29 14.28 3.56 -14.59
C ALA A 29 12.98 3.05 -13.98
N PHE A 30 11.95 3.90 -13.95
CA PHE A 30 10.61 3.57 -13.47
C PHE A 30 9.61 4.62 -13.97
N ILE A 31 8.33 4.31 -13.90
CA ILE A 31 7.23 5.20 -14.33
C ILE A 31 6.26 5.29 -13.17
N ASP A 32 5.82 6.49 -12.80
CA ASP A 32 4.85 6.68 -11.73
C ASP A 32 3.84 7.80 -12.01
N LEU A 33 2.86 7.92 -11.13
CA LEU A 33 1.90 9.01 -11.11
C LEU A 33 2.24 9.95 -9.95
N GLY A 34 2.54 11.21 -10.25
CA GLY A 34 3.02 12.13 -9.23
C GLY A 34 2.82 13.60 -9.56
N PHE A 35 3.31 14.46 -8.67
CA PHE A 35 3.34 15.89 -8.94
C PHE A 35 4.51 16.26 -9.83
N SER A 36 4.27 17.24 -10.71
CA SER A 36 5.30 17.74 -11.60
C SER A 36 6.50 18.29 -10.83
N ALA A 37 7.71 17.96 -11.28
CA ALA A 37 8.94 18.42 -10.65
C ALA A 37 9.27 19.89 -11.00
N GLN A 38 8.65 20.44 -12.05
CA GLN A 38 8.90 21.82 -12.52
C GLN A 38 8.17 22.90 -11.72
N GLN A 39 7.02 22.58 -11.13
CA GLN A 39 6.17 23.58 -10.48
C GLN A 39 6.30 23.48 -8.97
N SER A 40 7.06 24.41 -8.38
CA SER A 40 7.43 24.39 -6.98
C SER A 40 6.24 24.40 -5.99
N PHE A 41 5.02 24.81 -6.36
CA PHE A 41 3.88 24.80 -5.43
C PHE A 41 2.48 24.59 -6.05
N LYS A 42 2.37 24.33 -7.37
CA LYS A 42 1.08 23.96 -7.99
C LYS A 42 1.10 22.48 -8.36
N SER A 43 0.33 21.71 -7.60
CA SER A 43 0.21 20.25 -7.60
C SER A 43 -0.44 19.69 -8.87
N VAL A 44 0.14 19.98 -10.04
CA VAL A 44 -0.30 19.39 -11.31
C VAL A 44 0.09 17.92 -11.31
N LEU A 45 -0.92 17.07 -11.41
CA LEU A 45 -0.77 15.63 -11.49
C LEU A 45 -0.29 15.28 -12.91
N VAL A 46 0.81 14.54 -13.02
CA VAL A 46 1.43 14.13 -14.30
C VAL A 46 1.89 12.67 -14.23
N ILE A 47 1.99 12.01 -15.38
CA ILE A 47 2.74 10.76 -15.51
C ILE A 47 4.22 11.13 -15.57
N ARG A 48 5.04 10.54 -14.69
CA ARG A 48 6.47 10.80 -14.70
C ARG A 48 7.22 9.58 -15.20
N ILE A 49 8.02 9.78 -16.24
CA ILE A 49 8.89 8.76 -16.80
C ILE A 49 10.31 9.09 -16.34
N HIS A 50 10.80 8.34 -15.36
CA HIS A 50 12.12 8.56 -14.79
C HIS A 50 13.16 7.86 -15.66
N ARG A 51 14.09 8.60 -16.23
CA ARG A 51 15.14 8.09 -17.11
C ARG A 51 16.47 7.95 -16.37
N ARG A 52 17.23 6.90 -16.72
CA ARG A 52 18.61 6.69 -16.30
C ARG A 52 19.50 7.61 -17.14
N HIS A 53 20.34 8.42 -16.50
CA HIS A 53 21.32 9.23 -17.22
C HIS A 53 22.35 8.34 -17.93
N LEU A 54 22.46 8.44 -19.26
CA LEU A 54 23.52 7.82 -20.06
C LEU A 54 24.75 8.74 -20.05
N PRO A 55 25.97 8.23 -19.80
CA PRO A 55 27.17 9.02 -20.02
C PRO A 55 27.54 8.95 -21.51
N PHE A 56 27.26 9.97 -22.31
CA PHE A 56 28.10 10.32 -23.47
C PHE A 56 27.89 11.76 -23.96
N GLU A 57 28.95 12.27 -24.58
CA GLU A 57 29.39 13.65 -24.81
C GLU A 57 28.45 14.58 -25.62
N ASP A 58 28.72 15.88 -25.42
CA ASP A 58 28.25 17.05 -26.18
C ASP A 58 26.91 17.71 -25.81
N SER A 59 27.04 18.58 -24.81
CA SER A 59 26.68 20.01 -24.88
C SER A 59 25.20 20.45 -24.73
N ILE A 60 24.98 21.12 -23.59
CA ILE A 60 24.29 22.42 -23.44
C ILE A 60 22.75 22.44 -23.62
N THR A 61 22.02 22.23 -22.53
CA THR A 61 21.33 23.28 -21.73
C THR A 61 20.40 22.61 -20.72
N ALA A 62 20.54 23.02 -19.46
CA ALA A 62 19.78 22.52 -18.34
C ALA A 62 18.31 22.95 -18.41
N GLU A 63 17.43 22.02 -18.76
CA GLU A 63 16.06 21.98 -18.29
C GLU A 63 15.84 20.57 -17.71
N SER A 64 15.73 20.46 -16.38
CA SER A 64 15.70 19.19 -15.64
C SER A 64 14.42 18.36 -15.85
N SER A 65 13.50 18.85 -16.68
CA SER A 65 12.46 18.08 -17.33
C SER A 65 11.94 18.83 -18.55
N ARG A 66 11.43 18.10 -19.55
CA ARG A 66 10.71 18.68 -20.70
C ARG A 66 9.30 18.09 -20.74
N THR A 67 8.30 18.97 -20.75
CA THR A 67 6.92 18.61 -21.12
C THR A 67 6.84 18.68 -22.64
N ILE A 68 6.80 17.54 -23.30
CA ILE A 68 6.52 17.46 -24.74
C ILE A 68 5.12 16.89 -24.88
N ASP A 69 4.27 17.51 -25.70
CA ASP A 69 3.00 16.91 -26.10
C ASP A 69 3.27 15.57 -26.78
N ALA A 70 3.06 14.49 -26.04
CA ALA A 70 3.23 13.11 -26.50
C ALA A 70 1.85 12.50 -26.77
N PRO A 71 1.34 12.48 -28.02
CA PRO A 71 0.09 11.78 -28.34
C PRO A 71 0.35 10.26 -28.23
N PRO A 72 -0.46 9.44 -27.51
CA PRO A 72 -1.93 9.46 -27.42
C PRO A 72 -2.52 9.33 -25.99
N LEU A 73 -1.77 9.70 -24.94
CA LEU A 73 -2.10 9.31 -23.56
C LEU A 73 -3.28 10.08 -22.91
N GLY A 74 -3.66 11.23 -23.47
CA GLY A 74 -4.76 12.06 -22.94
C GLY A 74 -4.51 12.60 -21.53
N PHE A 75 -3.25 12.63 -21.07
CA PHE A 75 -2.82 13.11 -19.76
C PHE A 75 -1.38 13.66 -19.85
N ALA A 76 -1.04 14.63 -18.99
CA ALA A 76 0.28 15.27 -19.03
C ALA A 76 1.40 14.28 -18.64
N VAL A 77 2.50 14.30 -19.39
CA VAL A 77 3.69 13.46 -19.17
C VAL A 77 4.91 14.34 -18.94
N GLU A 78 5.72 13.96 -17.96
CA GLU A 78 6.99 14.60 -17.63
C GLU A 78 8.12 13.57 -17.67
N PHE A 79 9.19 13.88 -18.39
CA PHE A 79 10.42 13.09 -18.33
C PHE A 79 11.31 13.65 -17.21
N VAL A 80 11.65 12.81 -16.25
CA VAL A 80 12.50 13.16 -15.11
C VAL A 80 13.84 12.49 -15.29
N GLU A 81 14.92 13.24 -15.44
CA GLU A 81 16.26 12.67 -15.51
C GLU A 81 16.82 12.43 -14.11
N SER A 82 17.38 11.24 -13.89
CA SER A 82 18.06 10.91 -12.63
C SER A 82 19.31 10.08 -12.89
N LYS A 83 20.34 10.29 -12.06
CA LYS A 83 21.46 9.35 -11.93
C LYS A 83 20.97 8.15 -11.14
N PHE A 84 20.19 7.33 -11.81
CA PHE A 84 19.54 6.19 -11.20
C PHE A 84 20.59 5.10 -10.89
N ARG A 85 21.00 4.97 -9.63
CA ARG A 85 21.82 3.86 -9.14
C ARG A 85 21.02 3.14 -8.06
N TYR A 86 20.55 1.93 -8.37
CA TYR A 86 20.09 1.04 -7.32
C TYR A 86 21.28 0.76 -6.40
N HIS A 87 21.19 1.13 -5.13
CA HIS A 87 22.15 0.78 -4.09
C HIS A 87 22.08 -0.72 -3.73
N LEU A 88 21.87 -1.58 -4.72
CA LEU A 88 21.90 -3.02 -4.60
C LEU A 88 23.36 -3.46 -4.57
N ARG A 89 23.74 -4.24 -3.55
CA ARG A 89 25.03 -4.96 -3.45
C ARG A 89 26.25 -4.14 -3.02
N GLN A 90 26.12 -3.23 -2.06
CA GLN A 90 27.32 -2.75 -1.35
C GLN A 90 27.55 -3.61 -0.11
N GLN A 91 28.62 -4.41 -0.13
CA GLN A 91 29.15 -5.04 1.08
C GLN A 91 29.76 -3.94 1.95
N VAL A 92 29.38 -3.92 3.22
CA VAL A 92 29.99 -3.01 4.19
C VAL A 92 31.10 -3.78 4.90
N SER A 93 32.29 -3.20 4.94
CA SER A 93 33.46 -3.87 5.51
C SER A 93 33.42 -3.92 7.05
N GLU A 94 32.81 -2.95 7.72
CA GLU A 94 32.87 -2.85 9.19
C GLU A 94 31.65 -2.12 9.77
N ILE A 95 30.86 -2.79 10.62
CA ILE A 95 29.79 -2.16 11.41
C ILE A 95 29.79 -2.75 12.82
N ALA A 96 30.32 -1.97 13.76
CA ALA A 96 30.24 -2.26 15.18
C ALA A 96 28.97 -1.62 15.78
N THR A 97 27.82 -2.29 15.64
CA THR A 97 26.66 -1.95 16.47
C THR A 97 26.69 -2.74 17.78
N PRO A 98 26.29 -2.17 18.93
CA PRO A 98 26.12 -2.96 20.15
C PRO A 98 24.98 -3.96 19.98
N SER A 99 25.22 -5.22 20.39
CA SER A 99 24.17 -6.23 20.46
C SER A 99 23.07 -5.78 21.43
N ARG A 100 21.82 -6.04 21.06
CA ARG A 100 20.66 -5.72 21.90
C ARG A 100 19.82 -6.97 22.19
N PRO A 101 19.29 -7.10 23.42
CA PRO A 101 18.41 -8.20 23.75
C PRO A 101 17.09 -8.10 22.96
N GLU A 102 16.55 -6.90 22.79
CA GLU A 102 15.35 -6.65 21.99
C GLU A 102 15.66 -6.21 20.56
N LEU A 103 14.80 -6.64 19.64
CA LEU A 103 14.81 -6.26 18.24
C LEU A 103 13.64 -5.30 17.95
N CYS A 104 13.89 -4.25 17.17
CA CYS A 104 12.87 -3.32 16.70
C CYS A 104 13.22 -2.82 15.29
N GLY A 105 12.24 -2.27 14.58
CA GLY A 105 12.44 -1.77 13.22
C GLY A 105 13.47 -0.64 13.17
N GLY A 106 14.19 -0.52 12.07
CA GLY A 106 15.29 0.41 11.86
C GLY A 106 16.64 -0.03 12.45
N LEU A 107 16.69 -1.13 13.22
CA LEU A 107 17.97 -1.67 13.69
C LEU A 107 18.83 -2.15 12.51
N PRO A 108 20.15 -1.89 12.54
CA PRO A 108 21.08 -2.47 11.58
C PRO A 108 21.22 -3.97 11.81
N LEU A 109 21.08 -4.74 10.74
CA LEU A 109 21.39 -6.16 10.68
C LEU A 109 22.28 -6.44 9.49
N VAL A 110 23.03 -7.54 9.56
CA VAL A 110 23.86 -8.06 8.48
C VAL A 110 23.38 -9.47 8.15
N ASN A 111 23.24 -9.79 6.86
CA ASN A 111 22.91 -11.16 6.43
C ASN A 111 24.18 -12.01 6.22
N GLU A 112 24.01 -13.31 5.93
CA GLU A 112 25.15 -14.23 5.67
C GLU A 112 26.07 -13.78 4.54
N ALA A 113 25.56 -13.01 3.57
CA ALA A 113 26.35 -12.46 2.47
C ALA A 113 27.14 -11.19 2.86
N GLY A 114 27.10 -10.76 4.12
CA GLY A 114 27.78 -9.57 4.62
C GLY A 114 27.11 -8.25 4.21
N ARG A 115 25.82 -8.26 3.87
CA ARG A 115 25.09 -7.05 3.46
C ARG A 115 24.40 -6.42 4.66
N LEU A 116 24.71 -5.14 4.92
CA LEU A 116 23.97 -4.31 5.86
C LEU A 116 22.54 -4.08 5.34
N PHE A 117 21.57 -4.17 6.23
CA PHE A 117 20.19 -3.77 5.97
C PHE A 117 19.46 -3.32 7.24
N SER A 118 18.27 -2.78 7.06
CA SER A 118 17.40 -2.35 8.16
C SER A 118 16.40 -3.44 8.51
N LEU A 119 16.32 -3.81 9.78
CA LEU A 119 15.21 -4.60 10.29
C LEU A 119 13.91 -3.82 10.02
N GLY A 120 12.94 -4.38 9.30
CA GLY A 120 11.77 -3.59 8.90
C GLY A 120 10.78 -3.39 10.04
N GLY A 121 10.17 -4.46 10.53
CA GLY A 121 9.28 -4.35 11.68
C GLY A 121 8.56 -5.64 12.06
N LYS A 122 7.85 -5.57 13.19
CA LYS A 122 7.04 -6.67 13.71
C LYS A 122 5.73 -6.80 12.94
N VAL A 123 5.46 -8.00 12.44
CA VAL A 123 4.17 -8.37 11.87
C VAL A 123 3.68 -9.68 12.49
N ARG A 124 2.42 -10.01 12.25
CA ARG A 124 1.79 -11.24 12.68
C ARG A 124 1.20 -11.96 11.48
N ASP A 125 1.42 -13.26 11.41
CA ASP A 125 0.81 -14.13 10.42
C ASP A 125 -0.73 -14.11 10.57
N ARG A 126 -1.47 -13.83 9.50
CA ARG A 126 -2.93 -13.69 9.60
C ARG A 126 -3.62 -14.98 10.02
N ARG A 127 -3.08 -16.14 9.61
CA ARG A 127 -3.65 -17.47 9.81
C ARG A 127 -3.24 -18.07 11.15
N THR A 128 -1.95 -18.13 11.42
CA THR A 128 -1.37 -18.80 12.59
C THR A 128 -1.21 -17.88 13.79
N LYS A 129 -1.37 -16.57 13.60
CA LYS A 129 -1.17 -15.53 14.62
C LYS A 129 0.24 -15.50 15.23
N LYS A 130 1.20 -16.19 14.62
CA LYS A 130 2.61 -16.17 15.03
C LYS A 130 3.27 -14.85 14.67
N GLU A 131 4.13 -14.35 15.56
CA GLU A 131 4.93 -13.16 15.29
C GLU A 131 6.04 -13.46 14.29
N MET A 132 6.32 -12.47 13.44
CA MET A 132 7.29 -12.54 12.37
C MET A 132 7.98 -11.19 12.21
N VAL A 133 9.17 -11.21 11.63
CA VAL A 133 9.84 -10.03 11.10
C VAL A 133 9.47 -9.87 9.64
N LEU A 134 9.19 -8.63 9.22
CA LEU A 134 9.08 -8.20 7.82
C LEU A 134 10.26 -7.29 7.46
N SER A 135 10.91 -7.55 6.33
CA SER A 135 11.92 -6.67 5.70
C SER A 135 11.97 -6.91 4.17
N SER A 136 12.89 -6.26 3.46
CA SER A 136 13.10 -6.45 2.02
C SER A 136 13.59 -7.85 1.70
N TRP A 137 13.09 -8.46 0.62
CA TRP A 137 13.44 -9.85 0.27
C TRP A 137 14.91 -10.00 -0.13
N HIS A 138 15.47 -9.05 -0.88
CA HIS A 138 16.86 -9.08 -1.35
C HIS A 138 17.93 -8.93 -0.26
N VAL A 139 17.53 -8.71 0.99
CA VAL A 139 18.43 -8.68 2.15
C VAL A 139 18.06 -9.73 3.19
N LEU A 140 16.75 -10.01 3.36
CA LEU A 140 16.26 -10.94 4.38
C LEU A 140 16.30 -12.41 3.94
N ALA A 141 16.26 -12.71 2.64
CA ALA A 141 16.17 -14.09 2.18
C ALA A 141 17.08 -14.39 0.98
N GLU A 142 17.05 -13.54 -0.07
CA GLU A 142 17.76 -13.77 -1.34
C GLU A 142 17.49 -15.14 -2.01
N SER A 143 16.52 -15.91 -1.51
CA SER A 143 16.16 -17.25 -1.99
C SER A 143 14.75 -17.29 -2.57
N TRP A 144 14.62 -18.03 -3.67
CA TRP A 144 13.34 -18.27 -4.35
C TRP A 144 12.54 -19.41 -3.70
N ALA A 145 13.15 -20.19 -2.81
CA ALA A 145 12.54 -21.34 -2.14
C ALA A 145 12.30 -21.02 -0.65
N ALA A 146 11.05 -21.16 -0.20
CA ALA A 146 10.69 -20.97 1.21
C ALA A 146 11.18 -22.13 2.10
N GLY A 147 11.45 -21.85 3.38
CA GLY A 147 11.78 -22.87 4.38
C GLY A 147 13.27 -23.01 4.71
N GLU A 148 14.14 -22.20 4.10
CA GLU A 148 15.56 -22.14 4.45
C GLU A 148 15.77 -21.38 5.76
N GLN A 149 16.72 -21.84 6.57
CA GLN A 149 17.20 -21.07 7.70
C GLN A 149 18.00 -19.88 7.20
N VAL A 150 17.73 -18.70 7.72
CA VAL A 150 18.49 -17.49 7.43
C VAL A 150 19.18 -17.05 8.71
N LEU A 151 20.49 -16.87 8.63
CA LEU A 151 21.26 -16.29 9.72
C LEU A 151 21.36 -14.77 9.53
N LEU A 152 20.97 -14.05 10.57
CA LEU A 152 21.07 -12.59 10.64
C LEU A 152 21.99 -12.23 11.81
N TYR A 153 22.75 -11.15 11.70
CA TYR A 153 23.72 -10.74 12.70
C TYR A 153 23.50 -9.27 13.10
N GLN A 154 23.51 -8.95 14.39
CA GLN A 154 23.41 -7.56 14.88
C GLN A 154 24.75 -6.80 14.89
N THR A 155 25.85 -7.55 14.97
CA THR A 155 27.20 -7.03 15.22
C THR A 155 28.16 -7.72 14.26
N VAL A 156 29.15 -6.99 13.74
CA VAL A 156 30.30 -7.57 13.04
C VAL A 156 31.55 -7.07 13.77
N ALA A 157 32.23 -7.96 14.50
CA ALA A 157 33.48 -7.65 15.17
C ALA A 157 34.62 -7.55 14.14
N THR A 158 35.49 -6.56 14.30
CA THR A 158 36.66 -6.26 13.44
C THR A 158 37.70 -7.37 13.39
N ASP A 159 37.61 -8.37 14.27
CA ASP A 159 38.56 -9.48 14.44
C ASP A 159 37.91 -10.88 14.25
N GLY A 160 36.67 -10.93 13.76
CA GLY A 160 35.97 -12.17 13.46
C GLY A 160 35.41 -12.92 14.67
N ARG A 161 35.39 -12.32 15.88
CA ARG A 161 34.85 -12.97 17.08
C ARG A 161 33.99 -12.02 17.92
N GLU A 162 32.77 -11.78 17.44
CA GLU A 162 31.53 -11.72 18.22
C GLU A 162 30.41 -11.15 17.32
N THR A 163 29.71 -12.05 16.65
CA THR A 163 28.43 -11.76 16.01
C THR A 163 27.33 -12.31 16.90
N THR A 164 26.42 -11.47 17.40
CA THR A 164 25.22 -12.02 18.04
C THR A 164 24.29 -12.53 16.95
N GLU A 165 24.25 -13.86 16.79
CA GLU A 165 23.40 -14.54 15.82
C GLU A 165 21.92 -14.39 16.20
N VAL A 166 21.18 -13.79 15.29
CA VAL A 166 19.73 -13.77 15.25
C VAL A 166 19.31 -14.80 14.19
N ALA A 167 19.14 -16.06 14.61
CA ALA A 167 18.64 -17.07 13.70
C ALA A 167 17.16 -16.80 13.40
N ALA A 168 16.83 -16.76 12.11
CA ALA A 168 15.48 -16.64 11.62
C ALA A 168 15.18 -17.75 10.61
N GLU A 169 13.91 -18.06 10.43
CA GLU A 169 13.45 -19.04 9.44
C GLU A 169 12.70 -18.31 8.35
N TYR A 170 13.25 -18.29 7.15
CA TYR A 170 12.59 -17.67 6.01
C TYR A 170 11.31 -18.43 5.69
N THR A 171 10.19 -17.71 5.77
CA THR A 171 8.87 -18.33 5.64
C THR A 171 8.30 -18.12 4.24
N ARG A 172 8.33 -16.88 3.73
CA ARG A 172 7.70 -16.52 2.44
C ARG A 172 8.13 -15.15 1.95
N SER A 173 8.00 -14.93 0.65
CA SER A 173 8.25 -13.66 -0.01
C SER A 173 7.11 -13.26 -0.94
N ALA A 174 7.04 -11.97 -1.23
CA ALA A 174 6.13 -11.38 -2.19
C ALA A 174 6.81 -11.12 -3.55
N ILE A 175 8.03 -11.65 -3.77
CA ILE A 175 8.80 -11.38 -4.98
C ILE A 175 8.05 -11.84 -6.21
N ARG A 176 7.37 -13.00 -6.18
CA ARG A 176 6.53 -13.48 -7.30
C ARG A 176 5.32 -12.59 -7.59
N ALA A 177 4.87 -11.81 -6.61
CA ALA A 177 3.80 -10.82 -6.77
C ALA A 177 4.33 -9.45 -7.24
N GLY A 178 5.64 -9.32 -7.54
CA GLY A 178 6.25 -8.06 -7.97
C GLY A 178 6.67 -7.13 -6.83
N LEU A 179 6.80 -7.66 -5.60
CA LEU A 179 7.18 -6.88 -4.42
C LEU A 179 8.45 -7.44 -3.78
N ASP A 180 9.46 -6.62 -3.57
CA ASP A 180 10.68 -7.03 -2.86
C ASP A 180 10.46 -6.95 -1.33
N ALA A 181 9.76 -7.96 -0.81
CA ALA A 181 9.43 -8.09 0.59
C ALA A 181 9.38 -9.56 1.02
N ALA A 182 9.82 -9.83 2.25
CA ALA A 182 9.81 -11.16 2.83
C ALA A 182 9.51 -11.14 4.33
N VAL A 183 9.03 -12.26 4.85
CA VAL A 183 8.89 -12.48 6.29
C VAL A 183 9.63 -13.72 6.75
N SER A 184 10.18 -13.60 7.96
CA SER A 184 10.88 -14.68 8.64
C SER A 184 10.40 -14.81 10.09
N ARG A 185 10.47 -16.02 10.66
CA ARG A 185 10.17 -16.28 12.07
C ARG A 185 11.47 -16.31 12.86
N LEU A 186 11.57 -15.56 13.96
CA LEU A 186 12.74 -15.62 14.84
C LEU A 186 12.79 -16.95 15.61
N LYS A 187 13.96 -17.58 15.69
CA LYS A 187 14.18 -18.83 16.44
C LYS A 187 14.75 -18.62 17.86
N ASN A 188 15.51 -17.54 18.09
CA ASN A 188 16.41 -17.43 19.25
C ASN A 188 15.83 -16.76 20.52
N ASN A 189 14.53 -16.89 20.83
CA ASN A 189 13.85 -16.23 21.98
C ASN A 189 14.06 -14.69 22.11
N LYS A 190 14.66 -14.02 21.11
CA LYS A 190 14.80 -12.57 21.09
C LYS A 190 13.42 -11.91 21.02
N LEU A 191 13.22 -10.90 21.88
CA LEU A 191 11.98 -10.15 21.91
C LEU A 191 11.92 -9.21 20.71
N LEU A 192 10.87 -9.32 19.88
CA LEU A 192 10.59 -8.39 18.80
C LEU A 192 9.55 -7.36 19.25
N LEU A 193 9.95 -6.09 19.26
CA LEU A 193 9.11 -4.98 19.71
C LEU A 193 8.33 -4.37 18.54
N ASN A 194 7.09 -3.95 18.81
CA ASN A 194 6.33 -3.12 17.87
C ASN A 194 6.79 -1.66 17.92
N GLN A 195 8.02 -1.38 17.48
CA GLN A 195 8.62 -0.05 17.50
C GLN A 195 9.58 0.14 16.32
N GLN A 196 9.77 1.39 15.91
CA GLN A 196 10.85 1.83 15.02
C GLN A 196 11.85 2.65 15.84
N GLN A 197 13.14 2.33 15.72
CA GLN A 197 14.23 3.00 16.43
C GLN A 197 14.18 4.51 16.20
N GLY A 198 14.25 5.29 17.27
CA GLY A 198 14.21 6.76 17.21
C GLY A 198 12.86 7.38 16.80
N ILE A 199 11.81 6.59 16.54
CA ILE A 199 10.48 7.09 16.14
C ILE A 199 9.38 6.63 17.11
N GLY A 200 9.44 5.38 17.57
CA GLY A 200 8.51 4.79 18.53
C GLY A 200 7.54 3.80 17.92
N ALA A 201 6.43 3.55 18.63
CA ALA A 201 5.50 2.46 18.31
C ALA A 201 4.77 2.66 16.98
N VAL A 202 4.64 1.57 16.20
CA VAL A 202 3.81 1.56 14.99
C VAL A 202 2.35 1.42 15.40
N THR A 203 1.50 2.35 14.95
CA THR A 203 0.11 2.47 15.45
C THR A 203 -0.93 1.88 14.50
N GLY A 204 -0.52 1.43 13.32
CA GLY A 204 -1.40 0.88 12.30
C GLY A 204 -0.78 0.95 10.91
N VAL A 205 -1.63 0.94 9.88
CA VAL A 205 -1.22 0.94 8.47
C VAL A 205 -1.99 2.02 7.71
N ALA A 206 -1.33 2.83 6.89
CA ALA A 206 -1.95 3.86 6.08
C ALA A 206 -1.68 3.63 4.59
N LEU A 207 -2.64 4.01 3.74
CA LEU A 207 -2.42 4.02 2.29
C LEU A 207 -1.50 5.20 1.93
N PRO A 208 -0.48 4.99 1.07
CA PRO A 208 0.34 6.09 0.56
C PRO A 208 -0.52 7.13 -0.17
N GLN A 209 -0.31 8.41 0.11
CA GLN A 209 -1.00 9.51 -0.56
C GLN A 209 0.01 10.57 -0.99
N LEU A 210 -0.22 11.18 -2.16
CA LEU A 210 0.57 12.32 -2.62
C LEU A 210 0.49 13.48 -1.61
N GLY A 211 1.64 14.06 -1.30
CA GLY A 211 1.82 15.12 -0.30
C GLY A 211 1.91 14.63 1.16
N MET A 212 1.77 13.32 1.42
CA MET A 212 1.90 12.77 2.77
C MET A 212 3.34 12.91 3.27
N ARG A 213 3.51 13.50 4.46
CA ARG A 213 4.81 13.58 5.15
C ARG A 213 5.10 12.27 5.87
N VAL A 214 6.26 11.70 5.57
CA VAL A 214 6.69 10.40 6.09
C VAL A 214 8.03 10.52 6.82
N ILE A 215 8.27 9.55 7.68
CA ILE A 215 9.50 9.40 8.48
C ILE A 215 9.91 7.94 8.51
N LYS A 216 11.21 7.64 8.40
CA LYS A 216 11.76 6.28 8.55
C LYS A 216 12.96 6.27 9.47
N SER A 217 13.28 5.10 10.00
CA SER A 217 14.57 4.83 10.63
C SER A 217 15.29 3.79 9.78
N GLY A 218 16.41 4.16 9.16
CA GLY A 218 17.26 3.27 8.39
C GLY A 218 18.58 2.98 9.11
N ALA A 219 19.15 1.81 8.85
CA ALA A 219 20.42 1.37 9.42
C ALA A 219 21.60 2.28 9.01
N ALA A 220 21.56 2.86 7.81
CA ALA A 220 22.65 3.68 7.28
C ALA A 220 22.41 5.18 7.46
N THR A 221 21.16 5.64 7.29
CA THR A 221 20.84 7.08 7.42
C THR A 221 20.23 7.49 8.75
N GLY A 222 19.89 6.55 9.62
CA GLY A 222 19.16 6.83 10.85
C GLY A 222 17.75 7.36 10.57
N VAL A 223 17.28 8.28 11.43
CA VAL A 223 15.94 8.86 11.32
C VAL A 223 15.94 9.93 10.23
N THR A 224 15.20 9.68 9.16
CA THR A 224 15.10 10.55 7.98
C THR A 224 13.65 10.77 7.59
N SER A 225 13.38 11.82 6.84
CA SER A 225 12.04 12.34 6.66
C SER A 225 11.83 12.87 5.23
N GLY A 226 10.63 12.73 4.69
CA GLY A 226 10.35 13.07 3.30
C GLY A 226 8.87 13.26 3.01
N ILE A 227 8.56 13.56 1.75
CA ILE A 227 7.20 13.76 1.23
C ILE A 227 6.96 12.75 0.10
N ILE A 228 5.81 12.09 0.12
CA ILE A 228 5.38 11.25 -0.99
C ILE A 228 5.02 12.15 -2.18
N THR A 229 5.80 12.08 -3.26
CA THR A 229 5.57 12.87 -4.49
C THR A 229 5.13 12.03 -5.67
N GLY A 230 5.24 10.70 -5.57
CA GLY A 230 4.73 9.75 -6.56
C GLY A 230 4.15 8.50 -5.92
N ILE A 231 3.17 7.93 -6.60
CA ILE A 231 2.48 6.69 -6.24
C ILE A 231 2.24 5.86 -7.49
N LEU A 232 1.86 4.60 -7.31
CA LEU A 232 1.59 3.66 -8.41
C LEU A 232 2.80 3.52 -9.35
N GLY A 233 4.02 3.59 -8.81
CA GLY A 233 5.22 3.48 -9.63
C GLY A 233 5.52 2.04 -10.04
N TYR A 234 6.05 1.84 -11.23
CA TYR A 234 6.48 0.52 -11.70
C TYR A 234 7.86 0.59 -12.34
N SER A 235 8.66 -0.46 -12.14
CA SER A 235 9.99 -0.59 -12.71
C SER A 235 10.20 -1.99 -13.23
N MET A 236 10.74 -2.11 -14.44
CA MET A 236 11.22 -3.40 -14.93
C MET A 236 12.58 -3.70 -14.30
N GLN A 237 12.65 -4.73 -13.47
CA GLN A 237 13.89 -5.21 -12.86
C GLN A 237 14.32 -6.54 -13.46
N ARG A 238 15.63 -6.81 -13.42
CA ARG A 238 16.18 -8.09 -13.83
C ARG A 238 16.75 -8.80 -12.61
N TYR A 239 16.12 -9.90 -12.21
CA TYR A 239 16.63 -10.79 -11.18
C TYR A 239 17.12 -12.08 -11.84
N ALA A 240 18.42 -12.35 -11.68
CA ALA A 240 19.11 -13.41 -12.44
C ALA A 240 18.80 -13.29 -13.95
N ASN A 241 18.22 -14.33 -14.55
CA ASN A 241 17.89 -14.36 -15.98
C ASN A 241 16.42 -14.01 -16.29
N ARG A 242 15.66 -13.48 -15.32
CA ARG A 242 14.24 -13.13 -15.52
C ARG A 242 14.03 -11.62 -15.38
N LYS A 243 13.30 -11.06 -16.35
CA LYS A 243 12.69 -9.73 -16.23
C LYS A 243 11.44 -9.85 -15.35
N GLN A 244 11.28 -8.91 -14.44
CA GLN A 244 10.12 -8.84 -13.57
C GLN A 244 9.71 -7.39 -13.35
N LEU A 245 8.43 -7.11 -13.57
CA LEU A 245 7.83 -5.85 -13.22
C LEU A 245 7.67 -5.78 -11.70
N LEU A 246 8.29 -4.79 -11.08
CA LEU A 246 8.12 -4.49 -9.67
C LEU A 246 7.22 -3.29 -9.46
N GLY A 247 6.39 -3.32 -8.43
CA GLY A 247 5.52 -2.24 -8.02
C GLY A 247 4.25 -2.74 -7.31
N PRO A 248 3.38 -1.84 -6.83
CA PRO A 248 3.48 -0.39 -6.98
C PRO A 248 4.48 0.26 -6.01
N PHE A 249 5.32 1.14 -6.54
CA PHE A 249 6.24 1.98 -5.80
C PHE A 249 5.56 3.27 -5.32
N VAL A 250 6.10 3.77 -4.21
CA VAL A 250 5.90 5.08 -3.65
C VAL A 250 7.22 5.82 -3.80
N CYS A 251 7.20 6.97 -4.46
CA CYS A 251 8.35 7.85 -4.62
C CYS A 251 8.30 8.93 -3.54
N ILE A 252 9.39 9.04 -2.77
CA ILE A 252 9.51 9.90 -1.60
C ILE A 252 10.70 10.83 -1.83
N THR A 253 10.49 12.13 -1.80
CA THR A 253 11.57 13.13 -1.93
C THR A 253 11.89 13.75 -0.56
N PRO A 254 13.10 14.27 -0.35
CA PRO A 254 13.41 15.01 0.87
C PRO A 254 12.53 16.26 1.00
N GLU A 255 12.29 16.68 2.24
CA GLU A 255 11.61 17.95 2.54
C GLU A 255 12.50 19.15 2.28
N GLU A 256 13.79 19.01 2.63
CA GLU A 256 14.81 20.03 2.45
C GLU A 256 15.66 19.71 1.22
N PRO A 257 16.00 20.71 0.38
CA PRO A 257 16.94 20.52 -0.72
C PRO A 257 18.25 19.88 -0.22
N ASN A 258 18.77 18.91 -0.96
CA ASN A 258 20.00 18.16 -0.65
C ASN A 258 19.98 17.27 0.61
N ALA A 259 18.85 17.13 1.31
CA ALA A 259 18.80 16.21 2.44
C ALA A 259 18.91 14.75 1.97
N LYS A 260 19.86 14.01 2.56
CA LYS A 260 20.04 12.59 2.29
C LYS A 260 18.97 11.77 3.02
N ILE A 261 18.09 11.13 2.26
CA ILE A 261 16.98 10.33 2.80
C ILE A 261 17.13 8.83 2.52
N ASN A 262 18.18 8.40 1.82
CA ASN A 262 18.44 6.99 1.53
C ASN A 262 19.95 6.73 1.44
N ALA A 263 20.34 5.48 1.67
CA ALA A 263 21.70 4.98 1.48
C ALA A 263 21.66 3.44 1.37
N PRO A 264 22.70 2.81 0.79
CA PRO A 264 22.91 1.37 0.96
C PRO A 264 22.85 0.99 2.44
N GLY A 265 22.04 -0.01 2.79
CA GLY A 265 21.76 -0.39 4.18
C GLY A 265 20.38 0.01 4.69
N ASP A 266 19.73 1.00 4.06
CA ASP A 266 18.37 1.38 4.46
C ASP A 266 17.28 0.42 3.95
N SER A 267 17.62 -0.50 3.04
CA SER A 267 16.69 -1.52 2.52
C SER A 267 15.99 -2.24 3.67
N GLY A 268 14.66 -2.33 3.58
CA GLY A 268 13.83 -2.93 4.62
C GLY A 268 13.27 -1.94 5.64
N ALA A 269 13.77 -0.72 5.75
CA ALA A 269 13.24 0.28 6.68
C ALA A 269 11.78 0.63 6.36
N TRP A 270 10.96 0.87 7.40
CA TRP A 270 9.57 1.28 7.20
C TRP A 270 9.45 2.79 7.18
N TRP A 271 8.75 3.30 6.17
CA TRP A 271 8.23 4.67 6.15
C TRP A 271 6.89 4.70 6.89
N LEU A 272 6.82 5.54 7.93
CA LEU A 272 5.60 5.80 8.69
C LEU A 272 5.05 7.19 8.35
N GLU A 273 3.73 7.36 8.40
CA GLU A 273 3.12 8.70 8.39
C GLU A 273 3.58 9.47 9.64
N ARG A 274 4.15 10.66 9.46
CA ARG A 274 4.85 11.38 10.54
C ARG A 274 3.96 11.68 11.75
N SER A 275 2.71 12.05 11.53
CA SER A 275 1.78 12.45 12.58
C SER A 275 1.20 11.27 13.37
N SER A 276 0.87 10.19 12.68
CA SER A 276 0.14 9.06 13.26
C SER A 276 1.03 7.87 13.61
N ARG A 277 2.21 7.76 12.99
CA ARG A 277 3.11 6.59 13.03
C ARG A 277 2.47 5.30 12.47
N ARG A 278 1.53 5.45 11.54
CA ARG A 278 1.01 4.33 10.75
C ARG A 278 2.01 3.96 9.67
N ALA A 279 2.26 2.68 9.45
CA ALA A 279 3.15 2.20 8.41
C ALA A 279 2.55 2.45 7.02
N VAL A 280 3.32 3.10 6.15
CA VAL A 280 2.90 3.55 4.81
C VAL A 280 3.60 2.78 3.72
N ALA A 281 4.93 2.59 3.82
CA ALA A 281 5.71 1.93 2.79
C ALA A 281 6.94 1.20 3.33
N LEU A 282 7.40 0.18 2.61
CA LEU A 282 8.63 -0.57 2.87
C LEU A 282 9.74 -0.08 1.93
N HIS A 283 10.81 0.50 2.48
CA HIS A 283 11.88 1.09 1.69
C HIS A 283 12.67 0.03 0.91
N PHE A 284 12.94 0.34 -0.36
CA PHE A 284 13.56 -0.58 -1.30
C PHE A 284 14.89 -0.04 -1.86
N ALA A 285 14.86 1.18 -2.41
CA ALA A 285 15.97 1.77 -3.13
C ALA A 285 15.83 3.30 -3.18
N GLY A 286 16.73 3.99 -3.88
CA GLY A 286 16.66 5.43 -4.08
C GLY A 286 17.77 5.95 -4.99
N SER A 287 17.79 7.26 -5.18
CA SER A 287 18.88 8.01 -5.82
C SER A 287 19.32 9.16 -4.91
N ASP A 288 20.53 9.66 -5.13
CA ASP A 288 21.08 10.86 -4.50
C ASP A 288 20.98 12.09 -5.42
N GLU A 289 20.85 11.91 -6.74
CA GLU A 289 20.87 12.99 -7.74
C GLU A 289 19.83 12.76 -8.87
N PRO A 290 18.63 13.38 -8.78
CA PRO A 290 18.08 14.06 -7.60
C PRO A 290 17.79 13.07 -6.46
N ALA A 291 17.80 13.56 -5.22
CA ALA A 291 17.56 12.73 -4.05
C ALA A 291 16.09 12.26 -3.98
N PHE A 292 15.86 10.95 -4.01
CA PHE A 292 14.56 10.34 -3.74
C PHE A 292 14.70 8.92 -3.22
N GLY A 293 13.71 8.45 -2.46
CA GLY A 293 13.54 7.05 -2.07
C GLY A 293 12.39 6.40 -2.83
N LEU A 294 12.57 5.14 -3.19
CA LEU A 294 11.55 4.21 -3.66
C LEU A 294 11.21 3.22 -2.55
N ALA A 295 9.92 2.99 -2.38
CA ALA A 295 9.38 2.09 -1.38
C ALA A 295 8.15 1.36 -1.91
N PHE A 296 7.87 0.15 -1.44
CA PHE A 296 6.64 -0.57 -1.77
C PHE A 296 5.51 -0.17 -0.83
N SER A 297 4.29 -0.07 -1.35
CA SER A 297 3.08 0.17 -0.54
C SER A 297 2.95 -0.87 0.57
N MET A 298 2.89 -0.43 1.84
CA MET A 298 2.79 -1.34 2.98
C MET A 298 1.50 -2.19 2.94
N PRO A 299 0.32 -1.65 2.61
CA PRO A 299 -0.88 -2.46 2.40
C PRO A 299 -0.70 -3.63 1.41
N GLU A 300 -0.05 -3.38 0.27
CA GLU A 300 0.20 -4.40 -0.76
C GLU A 300 1.16 -5.47 -0.26
N VAL A 301 2.24 -5.05 0.42
CA VAL A 301 3.21 -5.95 1.05
C VAL A 301 2.55 -6.87 2.07
N LEU A 302 1.74 -6.31 2.98
CA LEU A 302 1.05 -7.07 4.02
C LEU A 302 0.01 -8.03 3.44
N HIS A 303 -0.67 -7.64 2.35
CA HIS A 303 -1.63 -8.49 1.66
C HIS A 303 -0.94 -9.66 0.96
N ALA A 304 0.10 -9.40 0.15
CA ALA A 304 0.84 -10.43 -0.57
C ALA A 304 1.54 -11.43 0.35
N LEU A 305 1.94 -10.98 1.54
CA LEU A 305 2.57 -11.82 2.56
C LEU A 305 1.56 -12.38 3.58
N GLU A 306 0.26 -12.15 3.45
CA GLU A 306 -0.76 -12.64 4.41
C GLU A 306 -0.41 -12.34 5.89
N VAL A 307 0.08 -11.13 6.14
CA VAL A 307 0.46 -10.64 7.49
C VAL A 307 -0.33 -9.40 7.87
N GLU A 308 -0.31 -9.07 9.16
CA GLU A 308 -0.88 -7.86 9.73
C GLU A 308 0.14 -7.17 10.65
N VAL A 309 0.11 -5.84 10.73
CA VAL A 309 0.91 -5.10 11.71
C VAL A 309 0.36 -5.34 13.11
N VAL A 310 1.24 -5.63 14.06
CA VAL A 310 0.85 -5.79 15.46
C VAL A 310 0.55 -4.41 16.03
N THR A 311 -0.71 -4.15 16.38
CA THR A 311 -1.12 -2.93 17.11
C THR A 311 -1.52 -3.34 18.51
N GLU A 312 -0.59 -3.25 19.46
CA GLU A 312 -0.93 -3.45 20.87
C GLU A 312 -1.41 -2.12 21.45
N THR A 313 -2.60 -2.14 22.05
CA THR A 313 -2.98 -1.13 23.04
C THR A 313 -2.24 -1.50 24.31
N PRO A 314 -1.42 -0.62 24.93
CA PRO A 314 -0.81 -0.95 26.21
C PRO A 314 -1.93 -1.16 27.24
N ALA A 315 -2.00 -2.36 27.81
CA ALA A 315 -2.67 -2.53 29.10
C ALA A 315 -1.90 -1.67 30.10
N VAL A 316 -2.57 -0.65 30.64
CA VAL A 316 -2.01 0.19 31.70
C VAL A 316 -1.89 -0.70 32.93
N ALA A 317 -0.66 -1.17 33.21
CA ALA A 317 -0.30 -1.66 34.53
C ALA A 317 -0.32 -0.46 35.48
N GLN A 318 -1.30 -0.44 36.39
CA GLN A 318 -1.30 0.47 37.54
C GLN A 318 -0.20 -0.02 38.49
N SER A 319 0.85 0.78 38.64
CA SER A 319 1.77 0.68 39.77
C SER A 319 1.31 1.67 40.85
N ASP A 320 0.87 1.13 41.99
CA ASP A 320 0.75 1.88 43.24
C ASP A 320 2.13 2.40 43.69
N PRO A 321 2.22 3.61 44.27
CA PRO A 321 3.29 3.96 45.17
C PRO A 321 2.80 3.95 46.62
N ALA A 322 3.49 3.15 47.44
CA ALA A 322 3.40 3.14 48.89
C ALA A 322 3.92 4.46 49.49
N GLU A 323 3.18 5.02 50.46
CA GLU A 323 3.64 6.09 51.35
C GLU A 323 4.11 5.49 52.68
N GLN A 324 5.38 5.72 53.01
CA GLN A 324 5.95 5.60 54.36
C GLN A 324 6.79 6.85 54.64
N SER A 325 6.49 7.53 55.77
CA SER A 325 7.42 8.21 56.69
C SER A 325 6.60 9.17 57.56
N ALA A 326 6.44 8.92 58.86
CA ALA A 326 7.37 9.11 59.97
C ALA A 326 6.98 10.36 60.79
N THR A 327 6.39 10.09 61.95
CA THR A 327 6.18 10.99 63.08
C THR A 327 7.50 11.44 63.70
N CYS A 328 7.59 12.72 64.11
CA CYS A 328 8.51 13.15 65.16
C CYS A 328 7.82 14.17 66.07
N VAL A 329 7.88 13.88 67.37
CA VAL A 329 7.41 14.66 68.52
C VAL A 329 8.53 15.59 68.96
N MET A 330 8.23 16.76 69.55
CA MET A 330 8.89 17.32 70.75
C MET A 330 8.19 18.61 71.22
N THR A 331 8.30 18.84 72.53
CA THR A 331 7.43 19.55 73.49
C THR A 331 7.89 20.99 73.84
N PRO A 332 7.18 21.75 74.70
CA PRO A 332 7.13 23.23 74.73
C PRO A 332 8.05 23.87 75.78
N ILE A 333 8.20 25.20 75.73
CA ILE A 333 8.86 26.01 76.79
C ILE A 333 8.02 27.28 77.10
N GLU A 334 7.96 27.57 78.40
CA GLU A 334 7.17 28.58 79.13
C GLU A 334 7.59 30.05 78.94
N GLN A 335 6.68 30.94 79.38
CA GLN A 335 6.78 32.41 79.47
C GLN A 335 7.81 32.89 80.52
N PRO A 336 8.09 34.20 80.61
CA PRO A 336 7.41 35.00 81.64
C PRO A 336 7.08 36.47 81.27
N ALA A 337 6.36 37.09 82.21
CA ALA A 337 5.58 38.32 82.16
C ALA A 337 6.38 39.63 82.25
N ILE A 338 5.78 40.73 81.74
CA ILE A 338 5.94 42.09 82.28
C ILE A 338 4.56 42.79 82.25
N GLU A 339 4.11 43.17 83.44
CA GLU A 339 3.00 44.11 83.68
C GLU A 339 3.39 45.54 83.29
N SER A 340 2.46 46.31 82.74
CA SER A 340 1.88 47.48 83.41
C SER A 340 1.11 48.35 82.42
N GLU A 341 0.02 48.88 82.96
CA GLU A 341 -1.03 49.66 82.31
C GLU A 341 -0.51 50.85 81.49
N THR A 342 -0.98 50.99 80.25
CA THR A 342 -1.27 52.31 79.68
C THR A 342 -2.42 52.26 78.67
N LEU A 343 -3.53 52.87 79.10
CA LEU A 343 -4.40 53.76 78.32
C LEU A 343 -5.39 53.16 77.30
N LYS A 344 -6.63 53.08 77.79
CA LYS A 344 -7.93 52.86 77.14
C LYS A 344 -8.30 53.90 76.04
N ALA A 345 -7.42 54.15 75.07
CA ALA A 345 -7.73 55.02 73.91
C ALA A 345 -7.57 54.34 72.54
N PHE A 346 -7.13 53.08 72.48
CA PHE A 346 -6.82 52.39 71.23
C PHE A 346 -7.80 51.25 70.84
N SER A 347 -8.96 51.17 71.49
CA SER A 347 -9.91 50.06 71.32
C SER A 347 -10.98 50.27 70.24
N ILE A 348 -11.12 51.47 69.67
CA ILE A 348 -12.18 51.76 68.68
C ILE A 348 -11.68 51.67 67.22
N ASN A 349 -10.40 51.96 66.94
CA ASN A 349 -9.84 51.85 65.57
C ASN A 349 -9.36 50.43 65.19
N LEU A 350 -9.10 49.54 66.16
CA LEU A 350 -8.64 48.17 65.90
C LEU A 350 -9.79 47.22 65.48
N LEU A 351 -11.02 47.48 65.92
CA LEU A 351 -12.22 46.70 65.56
C LEU A 351 -12.69 47.01 64.13
N PHE A 352 -12.57 48.27 63.68
CA PHE A 352 -12.89 48.65 62.30
C PHE A 352 -11.91 48.06 61.29
N THR A 353 -10.61 48.15 61.58
CA THR A 353 -9.56 47.57 60.71
C THR A 353 -9.63 46.04 60.67
N LYS A 354 -9.84 45.34 61.79
CA LYS A 354 -10.08 43.87 61.78
C LYS A 354 -11.34 43.46 60.99
N ARG A 355 -12.44 44.22 61.09
CA ARG A 355 -13.67 43.92 60.32
C ARG A 355 -13.46 44.09 58.82
N TRP A 356 -12.71 45.11 58.41
CA TRP A 356 -12.36 45.33 57.01
C TRP A 356 -11.39 44.27 56.48
N ILE A 357 -10.37 43.90 57.26
CA ILE A 357 -9.42 42.84 56.92
C ILE A 357 -10.14 41.50 56.78
N ASN A 358 -11.06 41.16 57.69
CA ASN A 358 -11.83 39.92 57.61
C ASN A 358 -12.78 39.88 56.41
N ARG A 359 -13.41 41.02 56.06
CA ARG A 359 -14.27 41.12 54.87
C ARG A 359 -13.48 41.02 53.57
N PHE A 360 -12.30 41.65 53.52
CA PHE A 360 -11.40 41.55 52.39
C PHE A 360 -10.86 40.13 52.21
N ALA A 361 -10.42 39.49 53.30
CA ALA A 361 -9.99 38.10 53.29
C ALA A 361 -11.10 37.16 52.82
N LEU A 362 -12.34 37.35 53.30
CA LEU A 362 -13.50 36.58 52.85
C LEU A 362 -13.79 36.76 51.35
N ALA A 363 -13.71 38.00 50.84
CA ALA A 363 -13.91 38.29 49.43
C ALA A 363 -12.84 37.61 48.55
N VAL A 364 -11.58 37.61 48.98
CA VAL A 364 -10.48 36.92 48.29
C VAL A 364 -10.71 35.40 48.27
N VAL A 365 -11.14 34.81 49.38
CA VAL A 365 -11.46 33.36 49.46
C VAL A 365 -12.64 33.00 48.55
N LEU A 366 -13.69 33.83 48.50
CA LEU A 366 -14.83 33.58 47.61
C LEU A 366 -14.44 33.72 46.12
N LEU A 367 -13.58 34.68 45.78
CA LEU A 367 -13.08 34.88 44.42
C LEU A 367 -12.20 33.71 43.96
N THR A 368 -11.34 33.17 44.83
CA THR A 368 -10.51 32.00 44.49
C THR A 368 -11.37 30.74 44.34
N LEU A 369 -12.42 30.57 45.16
CA LEU A 369 -13.40 29.50 45.00
C LEU A 369 -14.18 29.64 43.67
N SER A 370 -14.55 30.85 43.26
CA SER A 370 -15.24 31.06 41.98
C SER A 370 -14.31 30.82 40.78
N LEU A 371 -13.04 31.22 40.87
CA LEU A 371 -12.07 30.98 39.79
C LEU A 371 -11.78 29.49 39.62
N THR A 372 -11.60 28.77 40.74
CA THR A 372 -11.33 27.33 40.72
C THR A 372 -12.52 26.52 40.19
N THR A 373 -13.76 26.90 40.53
CA THR A 373 -14.96 26.27 39.98
C THR A 373 -15.10 26.50 38.48
N VAL A 374 -14.83 27.71 37.97
CA VAL A 374 -14.82 27.99 36.53
C VAL A 374 -13.71 27.19 35.81
N MET A 375 -12.51 27.12 36.38
CA MET A 375 -11.42 26.31 35.82
C MET A 375 -11.77 24.82 35.80
N LEU A 376 -12.44 24.31 36.84
CA LEU A 376 -12.90 22.93 36.91
C LEU A 376 -13.97 22.66 35.84
N LEU A 377 -14.96 23.55 35.70
CA LEU A 377 -15.98 23.44 34.65
C LEU A 377 -15.35 23.46 33.25
N GLN A 378 -14.40 24.35 32.99
CA GLN A 378 -13.67 24.38 31.71
C GLN A 378 -12.85 23.11 31.49
N ARG A 379 -12.28 22.52 32.54
CA ARG A 379 -11.54 21.26 32.45
C ARG A 379 -12.48 20.11 32.11
N LEU A 380 -13.66 20.06 32.74
CA LEU A 380 -14.69 19.05 32.49
C LEU A 380 -15.26 19.16 31.07
N THR A 381 -15.55 20.36 30.57
CA THR A 381 -16.03 20.55 29.18
C THR A 381 -14.95 20.21 28.17
N ARG A 382 -13.68 20.61 28.39
CA ARG A 382 -12.56 20.20 27.53
C ARG A 382 -12.36 18.67 27.54
N MET A 383 -12.55 18.02 28.69
CA MET A 383 -12.50 16.56 28.78
C MET A 383 -13.64 15.90 28.01
N HIS A 384 -14.87 16.43 28.14
CA HIS A 384 -16.03 15.93 27.41
C HIS A 384 -15.86 16.12 25.90
N GLN A 385 -15.35 17.27 25.45
CA GLN A 385 -15.05 17.53 24.04
C GLN A 385 -14.06 16.51 23.49
N ARG A 386 -12.96 16.25 24.24
CA ARG A 386 -11.97 15.24 23.89
C ARG A 386 -12.56 13.83 23.82
N GLN A 387 -13.55 13.50 24.64
CA GLN A 387 -14.23 12.22 24.56
C GLN A 387 -15.18 12.14 23.35
N SER A 388 -15.93 13.20 23.07
CA SER A 388 -16.80 13.28 21.89
C SER A 388 -16.01 13.19 20.58
N ASP A 389 -14.83 13.83 20.50
CA ASP A 389 -13.96 13.74 19.32
C ASP A 389 -13.40 12.33 19.12
N LYS A 390 -13.05 11.63 20.20
CA LYS A 390 -12.64 10.22 20.16
C LYS A 390 -13.77 9.31 19.66
N ILE A 391 -14.98 9.50 20.16
CA ILE A 391 -16.16 8.71 19.74
C ILE A 391 -16.45 8.94 18.25
N ASN A 392 -16.44 10.21 17.80
CA ASN A 392 -16.64 10.56 16.40
C ASN A 392 -15.53 9.99 15.49
N HIS A 393 -14.29 9.97 15.98
CA HIS A 393 -13.15 9.39 15.25
C HIS A 393 -13.30 7.86 15.13
N LEU A 394 -13.63 7.17 16.23
CA LEU A 394 -13.88 5.72 16.23
C LEU A 394 -15.05 5.34 15.32
N GLN A 395 -16.13 6.12 15.31
CA GLN A 395 -17.27 5.89 14.42
C GLN A 395 -16.94 6.10 12.93
N ARG A 396 -15.99 7.00 12.60
CA ARG A 396 -15.49 7.14 11.23
C ARG A 396 -14.62 5.94 10.86
N GLN A 397 -13.69 5.55 11.72
CA GLN A 397 -12.86 4.35 11.52
C GLN A 397 -13.72 3.08 11.35
N ALA A 398 -14.76 2.92 12.16
CA ALA A 398 -15.68 1.79 12.04
C ALA A 398 -16.47 1.80 10.72
N ARG A 399 -16.89 2.98 10.23
CA ARG A 399 -17.53 3.11 8.91
C ARG A 399 -16.56 2.80 7.77
N ASP A 400 -15.33 3.25 7.86
CA ASP A 400 -14.30 3.00 6.86
C ASP A 400 -13.97 1.49 6.81
N ILE A 401 -13.75 0.86 7.97
CA ILE A 401 -13.56 -0.60 8.09
C ILE A 401 -14.76 -1.35 7.51
N LYS A 402 -16.00 -0.94 7.82
CA LYS A 402 -17.21 -1.58 7.27
C LYS A 402 -17.28 -1.47 5.75
N SER A 403 -16.91 -0.32 5.18
CA SER A 403 -16.89 -0.11 3.72
C SER A 403 -15.78 -0.92 3.02
N MET A 404 -14.62 -1.06 3.67
CA MET A 404 -13.52 -1.89 3.19
C MET A 404 -13.86 -3.38 3.26
N MET A 405 -14.46 -3.82 4.37
CA MET A 405 -14.94 -5.19 4.52
C MET A 405 -16.03 -5.52 3.51
N GLN A 406 -16.94 -4.58 3.22
CA GLN A 406 -17.94 -4.75 2.17
C GLN A 406 -17.27 -4.94 0.80
N THR A 407 -16.28 -4.12 0.47
CA THR A 407 -15.54 -4.23 -0.81
C THR A 407 -14.77 -5.55 -0.93
N ASP A 408 -14.10 -5.99 0.14
CA ASP A 408 -13.39 -7.27 0.17
C ASP A 408 -14.37 -8.46 0.13
N SER A 409 -15.51 -8.38 0.82
CA SER A 409 -16.55 -9.40 0.79
C SER A 409 -17.16 -9.59 -0.61
N VAL A 410 -17.41 -8.49 -1.34
CA VAL A 410 -17.91 -8.53 -2.73
C VAL A 410 -16.88 -9.19 -3.63
N ARG A 411 -15.59 -8.83 -3.52
CA ARG A 411 -14.52 -9.49 -4.29
C ARG A 411 -14.49 -11.00 -4.02
N GLN A 412 -14.50 -11.41 -2.76
CA GLN A 412 -14.47 -12.82 -2.38
C GLN A 412 -15.70 -13.57 -2.90
N GLN A 413 -16.89 -12.97 -2.82
CA GLN A 413 -18.13 -13.55 -3.34
C GLN A 413 -18.08 -13.75 -4.86
N GLN A 414 -17.63 -12.74 -5.61
CA GLN A 414 -17.51 -12.82 -7.07
C GLN A 414 -16.47 -13.85 -7.51
N VAL A 415 -15.28 -13.86 -6.89
CA VAL A 415 -14.24 -14.87 -7.18
C VAL A 415 -14.76 -16.28 -6.87
N ARG A 416 -15.43 -16.47 -5.74
CA ARG A 416 -16.03 -17.76 -5.38
C ARG A 416 -17.10 -18.19 -6.40
N LYS A 417 -17.92 -17.26 -6.88
CA LYS A 417 -18.92 -17.51 -7.93
C LYS A 417 -18.28 -18.04 -9.20
N ILE A 418 -17.22 -17.38 -9.67
CA ILE A 418 -16.50 -17.79 -10.87
C ILE A 418 -15.91 -19.19 -10.70
N ILE A 419 -15.26 -19.46 -9.56
CA ILE A 419 -14.73 -20.80 -9.25
C ILE A 419 -15.84 -21.86 -9.24
N THR A 420 -17.02 -21.55 -8.70
CA THR A 420 -18.17 -22.46 -8.73
C THR A 420 -18.64 -22.74 -10.16
N ILE A 421 -18.66 -21.73 -11.03
CA ILE A 421 -18.98 -21.90 -12.46
C ILE A 421 -17.93 -22.79 -13.13
N ILE A 422 -16.63 -22.51 -12.94
CA ILE A 422 -15.56 -23.33 -13.52
C ILE A 422 -15.66 -24.78 -13.04
N ASN A 423 -15.87 -25.01 -11.75
CA ASN A 423 -15.99 -26.35 -11.18
C ASN A 423 -17.14 -27.17 -11.76
N ARG A 424 -18.23 -26.50 -12.17
CA ARG A 424 -19.40 -27.17 -12.78
C ARG A 424 -19.03 -27.81 -14.13
N PHE A 425 -18.17 -27.17 -14.91
CA PHE A 425 -17.83 -27.58 -16.28
C PHE A 425 -16.49 -28.30 -16.38
N ASN A 426 -15.50 -27.85 -15.60
CA ASN A 426 -14.16 -28.44 -15.55
C ASN A 426 -13.73 -28.71 -14.09
N PRO A 427 -14.30 -29.75 -13.45
CA PRO A 427 -13.91 -30.10 -12.08
C PRO A 427 -12.45 -30.54 -11.99
N LYS A 428 -11.87 -31.06 -13.08
CA LYS A 428 -10.49 -31.59 -13.13
C LYS A 428 -9.41 -30.50 -13.19
N MET A 429 -9.76 -29.27 -13.59
CA MET A 429 -8.81 -28.15 -13.62
C MET A 429 -8.21 -27.91 -12.21
N SER A 430 -6.91 -27.60 -12.15
CA SER A 430 -6.20 -27.41 -10.87
C SER A 430 -6.75 -26.21 -10.10
N SER A 431 -6.73 -26.27 -8.76
CA SER A 431 -7.25 -25.20 -7.91
C SER A 431 -6.55 -23.85 -8.14
N ASN A 432 -5.23 -23.87 -8.39
CA ASN A 432 -4.47 -22.66 -8.68
C ASN A 432 -4.90 -22.03 -10.00
N LEU A 433 -5.06 -22.83 -11.06
CA LEU A 433 -5.47 -22.31 -12.36
C LEU A 433 -6.90 -21.77 -12.34
N LYS A 434 -7.81 -22.43 -11.61
CA LYS A 434 -9.18 -21.92 -11.36
C LYS A 434 -9.15 -20.55 -10.70
N LEU A 435 -8.27 -20.37 -9.69
CA LEU A 435 -8.13 -19.12 -8.98
C LEU A 435 -7.55 -18.02 -9.88
N ASP A 436 -6.50 -18.32 -10.65
CA ASP A 436 -5.88 -17.34 -11.55
C ASP A 436 -6.89 -16.86 -12.61
N ILE A 437 -7.65 -17.77 -13.21
CA ILE A 437 -8.72 -17.45 -14.17
C ILE A 437 -9.82 -16.61 -13.49
N ALA A 438 -10.24 -16.99 -12.28
CA ALA A 438 -11.28 -16.27 -11.56
C ALA A 438 -10.84 -14.84 -11.19
N LEU A 439 -9.59 -14.65 -10.78
CA LEU A 439 -9.02 -13.34 -10.51
C LEU A 439 -8.90 -12.50 -11.78
N GLU A 440 -8.51 -13.09 -12.91
CA GLU A 440 -8.44 -12.38 -14.18
C GLU A 440 -9.83 -11.95 -14.67
N ILE A 441 -10.84 -12.83 -14.63
CA ILE A 441 -12.23 -12.49 -14.98
C ILE A 441 -12.75 -11.35 -14.11
N TYR A 442 -12.54 -11.44 -12.78
CA TYR A 442 -12.92 -10.38 -11.87
C TYR A 442 -12.21 -9.07 -12.21
N THR A 443 -10.90 -9.11 -12.49
CA THR A 443 -10.12 -7.94 -12.89
C THR A 443 -10.64 -7.32 -14.19
N MET A 444 -10.99 -8.14 -15.19
CA MET A 444 -11.57 -7.67 -16.45
C MET A 444 -12.95 -7.04 -16.25
N SER A 445 -13.77 -7.56 -15.33
CA SER A 445 -15.06 -6.95 -14.99
C SER A 445 -14.92 -5.57 -14.33
N LEU A 446 -13.83 -5.35 -13.59
CA LEU A 446 -13.52 -4.03 -13.04
C LEU A 446 -12.94 -3.08 -14.08
N LYS A 447 -12.13 -3.59 -15.02
CA LYS A 447 -11.52 -2.82 -16.11
C LYS A 447 -12.57 -2.34 -17.12
N TYR A 448 -13.54 -3.19 -17.43
CA TYR A 448 -14.58 -2.95 -18.43
C TYR A 448 -15.95 -2.90 -17.76
N SER A 449 -16.39 -1.71 -17.34
CA SER A 449 -17.64 -1.53 -16.58
C SER A 449 -18.91 -2.00 -17.30
N GLN A 450 -18.86 -2.17 -18.62
CA GLN A 450 -19.94 -2.73 -19.42
C GLN A 450 -19.98 -4.27 -19.43
N LEU A 451 -18.96 -4.93 -18.87
CA LEU A 451 -18.86 -6.38 -18.76
C LEU A 451 -18.88 -6.76 -17.27
N ASP A 452 -20.00 -7.28 -16.78
CA ASP A 452 -20.01 -7.90 -15.45
C ASP A 452 -19.42 -9.32 -15.49
N VAL A 453 -19.13 -9.87 -14.30
CA VAL A 453 -18.59 -11.22 -14.13
C VAL A 453 -19.46 -12.27 -14.82
N ASP A 454 -20.78 -12.11 -14.76
CA ASP A 454 -21.74 -13.10 -15.24
C ASP A 454 -21.77 -13.15 -16.77
N LEU A 455 -21.66 -12.01 -17.45
CA LEU A 455 -21.60 -11.93 -18.91
C LEU A 455 -20.27 -12.51 -19.43
N ILE A 456 -19.16 -12.22 -18.76
CA ILE A 456 -17.85 -12.79 -19.13
C ILE A 456 -17.88 -14.31 -18.98
N CYS A 457 -18.36 -14.82 -17.84
CA CYS A 457 -18.50 -16.26 -17.61
C CYS A 457 -19.47 -16.91 -18.62
N ALA A 458 -20.59 -16.27 -18.95
CA ALA A 458 -21.54 -16.79 -19.94
C ALA A 458 -20.91 -16.90 -21.33
N THR A 459 -20.13 -15.89 -21.73
CA THR A 459 -19.39 -15.89 -22.99
C THR A 459 -18.36 -17.03 -23.01
N ILE A 460 -17.51 -17.15 -21.98
CA ILE A 460 -16.51 -18.23 -21.88
C ILE A 460 -17.17 -19.62 -21.89
N THR A 461 -18.26 -19.81 -21.15
CA THR A 461 -18.96 -21.11 -21.14
C THR A 461 -19.45 -21.47 -22.54
N HIS A 462 -20.00 -20.52 -23.30
CA HIS A 462 -20.48 -20.80 -24.65
C HIS A 462 -19.32 -21.04 -25.64
N GLU A 463 -18.32 -20.15 -25.65
CA GLU A 463 -17.17 -20.22 -26.56
C GLU A 463 -16.37 -21.50 -26.36
N SER A 464 -16.11 -21.90 -25.12
CA SER A 464 -15.41 -23.16 -24.81
C SER A 464 -16.27 -24.41 -24.98
N ALA A 465 -17.47 -24.32 -25.57
CA ALA A 465 -18.42 -25.43 -25.71
C ALA A 465 -18.72 -26.15 -24.39
N HIS A 466 -18.85 -25.39 -23.30
CA HIS A 466 -19.08 -25.88 -21.93
C HIS A 466 -17.95 -26.77 -21.37
N SER A 467 -16.75 -26.74 -21.97
CA SER A 467 -15.59 -27.49 -21.47
C SER A 467 -14.75 -26.71 -20.46
N TRP A 468 -14.71 -25.36 -20.57
CA TRP A 468 -13.72 -24.54 -19.86
C TRP A 468 -12.29 -25.07 -20.01
N ASP A 469 -11.96 -25.59 -21.20
CA ASP A 469 -10.62 -26.05 -21.55
C ASP A 469 -9.78 -24.88 -22.11
N PRO A 470 -8.69 -24.47 -21.44
CA PRO A 470 -7.79 -23.43 -21.95
C PRO A 470 -7.14 -23.76 -23.29
N GLU A 471 -7.09 -25.03 -23.68
CA GLU A 471 -6.44 -25.49 -24.91
C GLU A 471 -7.44 -25.80 -26.04
N ALA A 472 -8.73 -25.45 -25.86
CA ALA A 472 -9.76 -25.68 -26.86
C ALA A 472 -9.46 -24.96 -28.18
N VAL A 473 -9.62 -25.67 -29.31
CA VAL A 473 -9.48 -25.12 -30.67
C VAL A 473 -10.73 -25.44 -31.50
N SER A 474 -11.35 -24.42 -32.11
CA SER A 474 -12.48 -24.62 -33.02
C SER A 474 -12.03 -25.06 -34.42
N PHE A 475 -12.99 -25.54 -35.22
CA PHE A 475 -12.75 -25.86 -36.64
C PHE A 475 -12.26 -24.65 -37.45
N ALA A 476 -12.66 -23.44 -37.07
CA ALA A 476 -12.22 -22.19 -37.72
C ALA A 476 -10.83 -21.73 -37.25
N GLY A 477 -10.19 -22.46 -36.32
CA GLY A 477 -8.88 -22.11 -35.76
C GLY A 477 -8.94 -21.06 -34.65
N ALA A 478 -10.10 -20.83 -34.05
CA ALA A 478 -10.22 -20.00 -32.86
C ALA A 478 -9.72 -20.77 -31.62
N MET A 479 -9.01 -20.10 -30.71
CA MET A 479 -8.24 -20.78 -29.66
C MET A 479 -8.59 -20.27 -28.25
N GLY A 480 -8.55 -21.18 -27.28
CA GLY A 480 -8.66 -20.94 -25.85
C GLY A 480 -10.05 -20.60 -25.32
N LEU A 481 -10.14 -20.16 -24.07
CA LEU A 481 -11.41 -20.00 -23.33
C LEU A 481 -12.44 -19.11 -24.01
N MET A 482 -12.00 -18.01 -24.63
CA MET A 482 -12.84 -17.03 -25.33
C MET A 482 -12.79 -17.16 -26.86
N GLN A 483 -12.18 -18.26 -27.37
CA GLN A 483 -12.12 -18.62 -28.78
C GLN A 483 -11.75 -17.44 -29.69
N LEU A 484 -10.53 -16.94 -29.53
CA LEU A 484 -10.02 -15.87 -30.39
C LEU A 484 -9.28 -16.44 -31.60
N LEU A 485 -9.51 -15.87 -32.78
CA LEU A 485 -8.66 -16.12 -33.94
C LEU A 485 -7.28 -15.50 -33.72
N PRO A 486 -6.18 -16.17 -34.10
CA PRO A 486 -4.83 -15.64 -33.97
C PRO A 486 -4.62 -14.25 -34.57
N THR A 487 -5.24 -13.98 -35.72
CA THR A 487 -5.19 -12.67 -36.40
C THR A 487 -5.80 -11.58 -35.53
N THR A 488 -7.01 -11.81 -35.02
CA THR A 488 -7.71 -10.89 -34.11
C THR A 488 -6.94 -10.69 -32.81
N ALA A 489 -6.46 -11.79 -32.22
CA ALA A 489 -5.71 -11.74 -30.97
C ALA A 489 -4.41 -10.94 -31.10
N ARG A 490 -3.69 -11.09 -32.21
CA ARG A 490 -2.45 -10.36 -32.48
C ARG A 490 -2.68 -8.85 -32.51
N GLU A 491 -3.76 -8.38 -33.13
CA GLU A 491 -4.12 -6.96 -33.10
C GLU A 491 -4.39 -6.46 -31.68
N LEU A 492 -5.09 -7.28 -30.88
CA LEU A 492 -5.47 -6.93 -29.51
C LEU A 492 -4.28 -6.95 -28.53
N THR A 493 -3.25 -7.76 -28.79
CA THR A 493 -2.08 -7.85 -27.90
C THR A 493 -1.35 -6.52 -27.74
N CYS A 494 -1.23 -5.73 -28.81
CA CYS A 494 -0.67 -4.38 -28.78
C CYS A 494 -1.41 -3.47 -27.80
N GLU A 495 -2.73 -3.59 -27.71
CA GLU A 495 -3.57 -2.75 -26.87
C GLU A 495 -3.60 -3.17 -25.40
N GLU A 496 -3.25 -4.42 -25.13
CA GLU A 496 -3.15 -4.98 -23.78
C GLU A 496 -1.71 -5.04 -23.26
N GLY A 497 -0.74 -4.49 -24.01
CA GLY A 497 0.68 -4.50 -23.64
C GLY A 497 1.28 -5.90 -23.57
N ILE A 498 0.76 -6.83 -24.38
CA ILE A 498 1.22 -8.22 -24.46
C ILE A 498 2.14 -8.34 -25.68
N THR A 499 3.35 -8.85 -25.49
CA THR A 499 4.24 -9.16 -26.62
C THR A 499 3.79 -10.45 -27.30
N TRP A 500 3.43 -10.37 -28.58
CA TRP A 500 3.07 -11.54 -29.38
C TRP A 500 4.30 -12.44 -29.62
N THR A 501 4.29 -13.65 -29.05
CA THR A 501 5.36 -14.66 -29.27
C THR A 501 4.92 -15.72 -30.27
N SER A 502 3.88 -16.49 -29.95
CA SER A 502 3.20 -17.43 -30.85
C SER A 502 1.71 -17.49 -30.51
N SER A 503 0.91 -17.99 -31.45
CA SER A 503 -0.53 -18.16 -31.24
C SER A 503 -0.81 -19.03 -30.03
N GLU A 504 -0.12 -20.16 -29.90
CA GLU A 504 -0.27 -21.14 -28.81
C GLU A 504 0.15 -20.54 -27.48
N ALA A 505 1.33 -19.91 -27.41
CA ALA A 505 1.87 -19.35 -26.18
C ALA A 505 0.98 -18.23 -25.61
N ILE A 506 0.30 -17.49 -26.48
CA ILE A 506 -0.62 -16.41 -26.09
C ILE A 506 -2.03 -16.94 -25.84
N LEU A 507 -2.60 -17.71 -26.76
CA LEU A 507 -4.01 -18.07 -26.74
C LEU A 507 -4.35 -19.29 -25.89
N PHE A 508 -3.39 -20.20 -25.63
CA PHE A 508 -3.56 -21.26 -24.64
C PHE A 508 -3.21 -20.83 -23.22
N ASN A 509 -2.60 -19.66 -23.05
CA ASN A 509 -2.52 -19.04 -21.74
C ASN A 509 -3.89 -18.46 -21.38
N PRO A 510 -4.62 -19.03 -20.41
CA PRO A 510 -6.00 -18.62 -20.15
C PRO A 510 -6.11 -17.19 -19.61
N ILE A 511 -5.05 -16.66 -19.00
CA ILE A 511 -5.02 -15.28 -18.48
C ILE A 511 -4.98 -14.29 -19.65
N TYR A 512 -4.08 -14.51 -20.61
CA TYR A 512 -4.02 -13.67 -21.81
C TYR A 512 -5.25 -13.86 -22.70
N ASN A 513 -5.76 -15.08 -22.83
CA ASN A 513 -6.96 -15.35 -23.61
C ASN A 513 -8.19 -14.62 -23.05
N VAL A 514 -8.43 -14.69 -21.74
CA VAL A 514 -9.52 -13.96 -21.07
C VAL A 514 -9.33 -12.45 -21.22
N ARG A 515 -8.11 -11.94 -21.03
CA ARG A 515 -7.81 -10.51 -21.14
C ARG A 515 -8.11 -9.96 -22.54
N LEU A 516 -7.60 -10.63 -23.57
CA LEU A 516 -7.80 -10.25 -24.97
C LEU A 516 -9.26 -10.42 -25.39
N GLY A 517 -9.93 -11.49 -24.94
CA GLY A 517 -11.33 -11.72 -25.26
C GLY A 517 -12.24 -10.68 -24.62
N CYS A 518 -11.98 -10.32 -23.36
CA CYS A 518 -12.69 -9.25 -22.67
C CYS A 518 -12.45 -7.88 -23.32
N ARG A 519 -11.21 -7.58 -23.77
CA ARG A 519 -10.90 -6.37 -24.55
C ARG A 519 -11.76 -6.30 -25.81
N TYR A 520 -11.81 -7.38 -26.57
CA TYR A 520 -12.58 -7.45 -27.81
C TYR A 520 -14.07 -7.32 -27.56
N LEU A 521 -14.60 -8.09 -26.61
CA LEU A 521 -16.01 -8.05 -26.23
C LEU A 521 -16.41 -6.67 -25.71
N ALA A 522 -15.59 -6.04 -24.87
CA ALA A 522 -15.86 -4.71 -24.31
C ALA A 522 -15.95 -3.64 -25.41
N ARG A 523 -15.12 -3.73 -26.46
CA ARG A 523 -15.18 -2.85 -27.63
C ARG A 523 -16.52 -3.02 -28.36
N LEU A 524 -16.94 -4.26 -28.60
CA LEU A 524 -18.16 -4.55 -29.34
C LEU A 524 -19.41 -4.16 -28.54
N VAL A 525 -19.46 -4.49 -27.26
CA VAL A 525 -20.54 -4.10 -26.35
C VAL A 525 -20.59 -2.57 -26.20
N GLY A 526 -19.43 -1.90 -26.11
CA GLY A 526 -19.37 -0.44 -26.05
C GLY A 526 -19.91 0.24 -27.32
N ASN A 527 -19.69 -0.36 -28.49
CA ASN A 527 -20.12 0.21 -29.78
C ASN A 527 -21.59 -0.08 -30.11
N TYR A 528 -22.12 -1.23 -29.69
CA TYR A 528 -23.42 -1.71 -30.17
C TYR A 528 -24.43 -2.08 -29.07
N GLY A 529 -24.04 -2.04 -27.79
CA GLY A 529 -24.81 -2.61 -26.69
C GLY A 529 -24.57 -4.12 -26.53
N VAL A 530 -25.13 -4.73 -25.48
CA VAL A 530 -24.82 -6.11 -25.09
C VAL A 530 -25.18 -7.13 -26.16
N GLU A 531 -26.46 -7.24 -26.54
CA GLU A 531 -26.91 -8.25 -27.51
C GLU A 531 -26.32 -8.03 -28.91
N PRO A 532 -26.34 -6.82 -29.50
CA PRO A 532 -25.69 -6.60 -30.79
C PRO A 532 -24.16 -6.73 -30.71
N GLY A 533 -23.55 -6.45 -29.56
CA GLY A 533 -22.13 -6.68 -29.31
C GLY A 533 -21.77 -8.17 -29.34
N LEU A 534 -22.60 -9.03 -28.74
CA LEU A 534 -22.48 -10.49 -28.84
C LEU A 534 -22.67 -10.98 -30.28
N ALA A 535 -23.66 -10.42 -31.00
CA ALA A 535 -23.85 -10.74 -32.42
C ALA A 535 -22.60 -10.35 -33.24
N ALA A 536 -21.95 -9.23 -32.90
CA ALA A 536 -20.71 -8.80 -33.56
C ALA A 536 -19.52 -9.69 -33.20
N TYR A 537 -19.49 -10.24 -31.98
CA TYR A 537 -18.43 -11.11 -31.51
C TYR A 537 -18.38 -12.41 -32.32
N ASN A 538 -19.56 -13.02 -32.55
CA ASN A 538 -19.69 -14.25 -33.36
C ASN A 538 -19.72 -13.97 -34.88
N GLY A 539 -20.59 -13.07 -35.34
CA GLY A 539 -20.90 -12.89 -36.76
C GLY A 539 -20.27 -11.66 -37.43
N GLY A 540 -19.51 -10.86 -36.68
CA GLY A 540 -18.86 -9.64 -37.16
C GLY A 540 -19.74 -8.38 -37.15
N ALA A 541 -19.08 -7.23 -37.18
CA ALA A 541 -19.69 -5.90 -37.01
C ALA A 541 -20.73 -5.51 -38.08
N LEU A 542 -20.64 -6.04 -39.31
CA LEU A 542 -21.60 -5.76 -40.38
C LEU A 542 -22.96 -6.39 -40.07
N GLN A 543 -22.97 -7.64 -39.60
CA GLN A 543 -24.18 -8.38 -39.29
C GLN A 543 -24.86 -7.81 -38.05
N ALA A 544 -24.08 -7.46 -37.02
CA ALA A 544 -24.59 -6.77 -35.84
C ALA A 544 -25.26 -5.44 -36.17
N ARG A 545 -24.65 -4.60 -37.02
CA ARG A 545 -25.24 -3.32 -37.45
C ARG A 545 -26.52 -3.51 -38.24
N ARG A 546 -26.55 -4.48 -39.17
CA ARG A 546 -27.76 -4.82 -39.93
C ARG A 546 -28.88 -5.28 -39.00
N TRP A 547 -28.57 -6.12 -38.03
CA TRP A 547 -29.55 -6.65 -37.08
C TRP A 547 -30.09 -5.56 -36.14
N ALA A 548 -29.22 -4.71 -35.59
CA ALA A 548 -29.61 -3.60 -34.73
C ALA A 548 -30.51 -2.59 -35.47
N ASN A 549 -30.17 -2.23 -36.71
CA ASN A 549 -30.96 -1.31 -37.54
C ASN A 549 -32.28 -1.93 -38.01
N GLY A 550 -32.34 -3.26 -38.15
CA GLY A 550 -33.53 -4.01 -38.54
C GLY A 550 -34.48 -4.35 -37.40
N GLY A 551 -34.42 -3.64 -36.28
CA GLY A 551 -35.30 -3.85 -35.12
C GLY A 551 -35.05 -5.16 -34.38
N MET A 552 -33.83 -5.69 -34.43
CA MET A 552 -33.42 -6.95 -33.79
C MET A 552 -34.21 -8.18 -34.28
N ASN A 553 -34.71 -8.15 -35.53
CA ASN A 553 -35.33 -9.32 -36.14
C ASN A 553 -34.29 -10.43 -36.41
N HIS A 554 -34.35 -11.53 -35.67
CA HIS A 554 -33.42 -12.67 -35.79
C HIS A 554 -33.35 -13.28 -37.20
N ALA A 555 -34.38 -13.11 -38.04
CA ALA A 555 -34.34 -13.55 -39.44
C ALA A 555 -33.28 -12.81 -40.29
N LEU A 556 -32.75 -11.69 -39.79
CA LEU A 556 -31.70 -10.90 -40.46
C LEU A 556 -30.28 -11.39 -40.13
N LEU A 557 -30.12 -12.30 -39.17
CA LEU A 557 -28.83 -12.88 -38.79
C LEU A 557 -28.60 -14.24 -39.46
N PRO A 558 -27.34 -14.62 -39.73
CA PRO A 558 -27.01 -16.00 -40.07
C PRO A 558 -27.51 -16.96 -38.98
N ARG A 559 -27.89 -18.18 -39.36
CA ARG A 559 -28.46 -19.18 -38.44
C ARG A 559 -27.62 -19.39 -37.17
N GLU A 560 -26.30 -19.40 -37.32
CA GLU A 560 -25.37 -19.53 -36.20
C GLU A 560 -25.48 -18.35 -35.22
N THR A 561 -25.33 -17.12 -35.70
CA THR A 561 -25.42 -15.92 -34.87
C THR A 561 -26.82 -15.72 -34.26
N ALA A 562 -27.87 -16.10 -34.99
CA ALA A 562 -29.24 -16.06 -34.50
C ALA A 562 -29.47 -17.00 -33.29
N TYR A 563 -28.70 -18.09 -33.19
CA TYR A 563 -28.70 -19.01 -32.05
C TYR A 563 -27.74 -18.58 -30.94
N TYR A 564 -26.57 -18.03 -31.32
CA TYR A 564 -25.50 -17.62 -30.43
C TYR A 564 -25.95 -16.61 -29.36
N VAL A 565 -26.62 -15.52 -29.77
CA VAL A 565 -27.01 -14.45 -28.84
C VAL A 565 -28.00 -14.96 -27.78
N PRO A 566 -29.13 -15.62 -28.11
CA PRO A 566 -30.02 -16.19 -27.11
C PRO A 566 -29.36 -17.21 -26.18
N ALA A 567 -28.40 -18.01 -26.69
CA ALA A 567 -27.70 -19.01 -25.90
C ALA A 567 -26.85 -18.36 -24.79
N ILE A 568 -26.08 -17.31 -25.11
CA ILE A 568 -25.30 -16.56 -24.12
C ILE A 568 -26.23 -15.81 -23.17
N MET A 569 -27.29 -15.16 -23.67
CA MET A 569 -28.22 -14.42 -22.80
C MET A 569 -28.92 -15.35 -21.80
N LYS A 570 -29.21 -16.60 -22.18
CA LYS A 570 -29.73 -17.62 -21.27
C LYS A 570 -28.71 -17.99 -20.18
N LEU A 571 -27.44 -18.22 -20.54
CA LEU A 571 -26.37 -18.48 -19.56
C LEU A 571 -26.16 -17.28 -18.64
N TYR A 572 -26.14 -16.06 -19.20
CA TYR A 572 -25.96 -14.82 -18.46
C TYR A 572 -27.07 -14.63 -17.44
N LYS A 573 -28.34 -14.85 -17.81
CA LYS A 573 -29.47 -14.82 -16.88
C LYS A 573 -29.30 -15.85 -15.76
N ASN A 574 -28.94 -17.10 -16.10
CA ASN A 574 -28.75 -18.16 -15.11
C ASN A 574 -27.62 -17.82 -14.11
N TYR A 575 -26.54 -17.19 -14.57
CA TYR A 575 -25.44 -16.79 -13.70
C TYR A 575 -25.82 -15.60 -12.83
N ARG A 576 -26.57 -14.62 -13.33
CA ARG A 576 -27.11 -13.53 -12.51
C ARG A 576 -28.03 -14.03 -11.40
N GLU A 577 -28.82 -15.07 -11.67
CA GLU A 577 -29.71 -15.70 -10.70
C GLU A 577 -28.98 -16.67 -9.75
N MET A 578 -27.72 -17.02 -10.04
CA MET A 578 -26.87 -17.83 -9.16
C MET A 578 -26.47 -17.01 -7.94
N GLY A 579 -27.29 -17.05 -6.91
CA GLY A 579 -26.99 -16.49 -5.59
C GLY A 579 -25.90 -17.27 -4.88
N LEU A 580 -24.93 -16.57 -4.29
CA LEU A 580 -23.96 -17.09 -3.33
C LEU A 580 -23.95 -16.24 -2.07
#